data_AF-A0A2V6BXY3-F1
#
_entry.id   AF-A0A2V6BXY3-F1
#
_cell.length_a   1.000
_cell.length_b   1.000
_cell.length_c   1.000
_cell.angle_alpha   90.00
_cell.angle_beta   90.00
_cell.angle_gamma   90.00
#
_symmetry.space_group_name_H-M   'P 1'
#
loop_
_entity.id
_entity.type
_entity.pdbx_description
1 polymer ?
#
loop_
_entity_poly.entity_id
_entity_poly.type
_entity_poly.pdbx_seq_one_letter_code
_entity_poly.pdbx_strand_id
1 'polypeptide(L)'
;EAQGWGPDFIAPTRSRIDVPDAWSSVSLGKLHGPIEVKGIAYGGDRGISRVEFSSDGGKSWRDAEIYYSGGNLAWSLWKAEWMPDAAGDYMLVVRATDGEGDVQEWEEDRGPFSGAAGLHQIGVQVTA
;
A
#
# COMPACT_ATOMS: atom_id res chain seq x y z
N GLU A 1 -16.77 9.29 35.44
CA GLU A 1 -16.32 9.54 34.07
C GLU A 1 -15.53 8.32 33.59
N ALA A 2 -16.02 7.62 32.57
CA ALA A 2 -15.28 6.54 31.92
C ALA A 2 -14.51 7.17 30.76
N GLN A 3 -13.23 7.48 30.99
CA GLN A 3 -12.33 7.81 29.90
C GLN A 3 -12.09 6.51 29.12
N GLY A 4 -12.71 6.39 27.94
CA GLY A 4 -12.78 5.20 27.10
C GLY A 4 -11.45 4.79 26.46
N TRP A 5 -10.45 4.51 27.28
CA TRP A 5 -9.22 3.83 26.87
C TRP A 5 -9.32 2.38 27.37
N GLY A 6 -9.67 1.46 26.47
CA GLY A 6 -9.61 0.03 26.75
C GLY A 6 -8.15 -0.45 26.90
N PRO A 7 -7.92 -1.59 27.58
CA PRO A 7 -6.56 -2.04 27.93
C PRO A 7 -5.69 -2.49 26.75
N ASP A 8 -6.24 -2.71 25.56
CA ASP A 8 -5.55 -3.42 24.46
C ASP A 8 -5.55 -2.62 23.14
N PHE A 9 -4.76 -1.54 23.07
CA PHE A 9 -4.55 -0.83 21.80
C PHE A 9 -3.54 -1.58 20.93
N ILE A 10 -4.03 -2.54 20.17
CA ILE A 10 -3.27 -3.19 19.10
C ILE A 10 -3.17 -2.20 17.93
N ALA A 11 -1.96 -1.80 17.57
CA ALA A 11 -1.75 -0.94 16.40
C ALA A 11 -2.19 -1.72 15.13
N PRO A 12 -3.15 -1.21 14.34
CA PRO A 12 -3.61 -1.93 13.16
C PRO A 12 -2.53 -1.95 12.08
N THR A 13 -2.56 -3.01 11.27
CA THR A 13 -1.68 -3.22 10.11
C THR A 13 -1.99 -2.20 9.02
N ARG A 14 -0.95 -1.56 8.47
CA ARG A 14 -1.08 -0.46 7.51
C ARG A 14 -0.01 -0.54 6.45
N SER A 15 -0.33 -0.01 5.27
CA SER A 15 0.61 0.19 4.18
C SER A 15 0.29 1.48 3.41
N ARG A 16 1.31 2.07 2.80
CA ARG A 16 1.22 3.32 2.04
C ARG A 16 2.16 3.27 0.84
N ILE A 17 1.75 3.93 -0.25
CA ILE A 17 2.53 4.18 -1.46
C ILE A 17 3.08 5.59 -1.36
N ASP A 18 4.38 5.74 -1.52
CA ASP A 18 5.11 7.01 -1.44
C ASP A 18 5.58 7.49 -2.80
N VAL A 19 5.85 6.54 -3.71
CA VAL A 19 6.26 6.81 -5.10
C VAL A 19 5.52 5.80 -5.98
N PRO A 20 4.97 6.21 -7.13
CA PRO A 20 4.92 7.59 -7.64
C PRO A 20 3.97 8.50 -6.85
N ASP A 21 4.05 9.82 -7.09
CA ASP A 21 3.12 10.78 -6.50
C ASP A 21 1.68 10.52 -6.99
N ALA A 22 0.70 10.77 -6.11
CA ALA A 22 -0.70 10.66 -6.47
C ALA A 22 -1.07 11.64 -7.60
N TRP A 23 -1.81 11.13 -8.58
CA TRP A 23 -2.22 11.80 -9.82
C TRP A 23 -1.07 12.30 -10.69
N SER A 24 0.12 11.72 -10.53
CA SER A 24 1.22 11.94 -11.45
C SER A 24 0.87 11.45 -12.86
N SER A 25 1.47 12.10 -13.86
CA SER A 25 1.31 11.74 -15.27
C SER A 25 2.61 11.19 -15.83
N VAL A 26 2.53 10.05 -16.52
CA VAL A 26 3.66 9.33 -17.12
C VAL A 26 3.35 9.05 -18.58
N SER A 27 4.26 9.37 -19.50
CA SER A 27 4.11 9.05 -20.92
C SER A 27 4.75 7.71 -21.25
N LEU A 28 3.98 6.80 -21.84
CA LEU A 28 4.46 5.49 -22.30
C LEU A 28 5.64 5.61 -23.25
N GLY A 29 5.59 6.53 -24.21
CA GLY A 29 6.69 6.77 -25.15
C GLY A 29 7.99 7.25 -24.50
N LYS A 30 7.96 7.69 -23.23
CA LYS A 30 9.12 8.13 -22.46
C LYS A 30 9.56 7.11 -21.40
N LEU A 31 8.85 5.99 -21.24
CA LEU A 31 9.27 4.94 -20.32
C LEU A 31 10.39 4.12 -20.96
N HIS A 32 11.50 4.04 -20.24
CA HIS A 32 12.66 3.21 -20.62
C HIS A 32 12.73 1.89 -19.84
N GLY A 33 11.71 1.60 -19.04
CA GLY A 33 11.60 0.42 -18.18
C GLY A 33 10.40 0.54 -17.23
N PRO A 34 10.23 -0.43 -16.30
CA PRO A 34 9.19 -0.38 -15.28
C PRO A 34 9.30 0.86 -14.39
N ILE A 35 8.15 1.36 -13.94
CA ILE A 35 8.03 2.38 -12.91
C ILE A 35 8.23 1.68 -11.56
N GLU A 36 9.16 2.20 -10.77
CA GLU A 36 9.35 1.72 -9.41
C GLU A 36 8.28 2.31 -8.49
N VAL A 37 7.48 1.43 -7.88
CA VAL A 37 6.49 1.78 -6.87
C VAL A 37 7.09 1.46 -5.51
N LYS A 38 7.09 2.42 -4.58
CA LYS A 38 7.72 2.28 -3.27
C LYS A 38 6.83 2.78 -2.17
N GLY A 39 7.06 2.30 -0.96
CA GLY A 39 6.45 2.87 0.22
C GLY A 39 6.82 2.16 1.51
N ILE A 40 5.92 2.28 2.47
CA ILE A 40 6.09 1.78 3.83
C ILE A 40 4.96 0.86 4.25
N ALA A 41 5.24 -0.05 5.17
CA ALA A 41 4.26 -0.88 5.86
C ALA A 41 4.59 -0.97 7.36
N TYR A 42 3.57 -1.12 8.19
CA TYR A 42 3.71 -1.20 9.65
C TYR A 42 2.64 -2.12 10.24
N GLY A 43 3.06 -3.07 11.06
CA GLY A 43 2.21 -4.09 11.69
C GLY A 43 2.20 -4.02 13.21
N GLY A 44 2.58 -2.88 13.82
CA GLY A 44 2.84 -2.86 15.26
C GLY A 44 4.00 -3.79 15.62
N ASP A 45 3.99 -4.31 16.85
CA ASP A 45 4.93 -5.30 17.40
C ASP A 45 4.90 -6.68 16.72
N ARG A 46 3.94 -6.91 15.81
CA ARG A 46 3.86 -8.10 14.96
C ARG A 46 4.79 -8.02 13.75
N GLY A 47 5.21 -6.82 13.35
CA GLY A 47 5.97 -6.61 12.12
C GLY A 47 5.18 -6.91 10.85
N ILE A 48 5.84 -6.91 9.69
CA ILE A 48 5.23 -7.17 8.38
C ILE A 48 5.84 -8.44 7.77
N SER A 49 4.99 -9.39 7.36
CA SER A 49 5.40 -10.63 6.69
C SER A 49 5.28 -10.54 5.17
N ARG A 50 4.34 -9.74 4.65
CA ARG A 50 4.07 -9.62 3.22
C ARG A 50 3.53 -8.24 2.87
N VAL A 51 3.90 -7.74 1.69
CA VAL A 51 3.26 -6.58 1.07
C VAL A 51 2.82 -6.98 -0.33
N GLU A 52 1.58 -6.66 -0.67
CA GLU A 52 1.00 -6.93 -1.98
C GLU A 52 0.63 -5.61 -2.66
N PHE A 53 0.91 -5.55 -3.95
CA PHE A 53 0.63 -4.41 -4.82
C PHE A 53 -0.36 -4.80 -5.91
N SER A 54 -1.26 -3.88 -6.23
CA SER A 54 -2.23 -3.98 -7.33
C SER A 54 -2.15 -2.75 -8.21
N SER A 55 -2.26 -2.94 -9.52
CA SER A 55 -2.36 -1.86 -10.51
C SER A 55 -3.74 -1.75 -11.16
N ASP A 56 -4.72 -2.53 -10.71
CA ASP A 56 -6.06 -2.63 -11.29
C ASP A 56 -7.18 -2.31 -10.30
N GLY A 57 -6.86 -1.53 -9.26
CA GLY A 57 -7.81 -1.14 -8.22
C GLY A 57 -8.10 -2.25 -7.20
N GLY A 58 -7.18 -3.20 -7.01
CA GLY A 58 -7.31 -4.29 -6.03
C GLY A 58 -8.03 -5.54 -6.56
N LYS A 59 -8.21 -5.68 -7.88
CA LYS A 59 -8.82 -6.88 -8.49
C LYS A 59 -7.83 -8.03 -8.57
N SER A 60 -6.57 -7.73 -8.85
CA SER A 60 -5.45 -8.66 -8.80
C SER A 60 -4.30 -8.11 -7.96
N TRP A 61 -3.55 -9.03 -7.35
CA TRP A 61 -2.49 -8.72 -6.39
C TRP A 61 -1.23 -9.49 -6.76
N ARG A 62 -0.07 -8.85 -6.56
CA ARG A 62 1.24 -9.49 -6.66
C ARG A 62 2.13 -9.07 -5.51
N ASP A 63 3.12 -9.89 -5.20
CA ASP A 63 4.06 -9.60 -4.13
C ASP A 63 4.97 -8.42 -4.47
N ALA A 64 5.13 -7.55 -3.48
CA ALA A 64 6.17 -6.52 -3.46
C ALA A 64 7.38 -7.03 -2.66
N GLU A 65 8.57 -6.58 -3.04
CA GLU A 65 9.81 -6.88 -2.33
C GLU A 65 9.89 -6.02 -1.06
N ILE A 66 9.97 -6.65 0.12
CA ILE A 66 10.33 -5.97 1.37
C ILE A 66 11.86 -5.95 1.46
N TYR A 67 12.48 -4.83 1.04
CA TYR A 67 13.94 -4.72 0.98
C TYR A 67 14.57 -4.23 2.30
N TYR A 68 13.75 -3.74 3.22
CA TYR A 68 14.15 -3.42 4.59
C TYR A 68 13.00 -3.71 5.54
N SER A 69 13.16 -4.64 6.47
CA SER A 69 12.07 -5.03 7.36
C SER A 69 11.89 -4.11 8.58
N GLY A 70 12.91 -3.33 8.96
CA GLY A 70 12.88 -2.45 10.14
C GLY A 70 12.78 -3.16 11.50
N GLY A 71 12.47 -4.46 11.52
CA GLY A 71 12.12 -5.22 12.72
C GLY A 71 10.71 -4.89 13.22
N ASN A 72 10.26 -5.61 14.24
CA ASN A 72 8.90 -5.54 14.76
C ASN A 72 8.50 -4.17 15.35
N LEU A 73 9.41 -3.23 15.56
CA LEU A 73 9.07 -1.91 16.13
C LEU A 73 9.28 -0.76 15.14
N ALA A 74 9.65 -1.05 13.89
CA ALA A 74 9.89 -0.04 12.88
C ALA A 74 9.09 -0.33 11.60
N TRP A 75 9.09 0.65 10.70
CA TRP A 75 8.45 0.49 9.40
C TRP A 75 9.28 -0.43 8.51
N SER A 76 8.59 -1.28 7.77
CA SER A 76 9.18 -2.02 6.65
C SER A 76 9.09 -1.17 5.38
N LEU A 77 10.18 -1.10 4.63
CA LEU A 77 10.22 -0.47 3.31
C LEU A 77 10.01 -1.55 2.24
N TRP A 78 9.17 -1.24 1.28
CA TRP A 78 8.83 -2.16 0.19
C TRP A 78 8.95 -1.47 -1.17
N LYS A 79 9.12 -2.28 -2.23
CA LYS A 79 9.10 -1.84 -3.62
C LYS A 79 8.47 -2.87 -4.56
N ALA A 80 7.90 -2.40 -5.67
CA ALA A 80 7.39 -3.21 -6.76
C ALA A 80 7.73 -2.55 -8.11
N GLU A 81 8.00 -3.35 -9.15
CA GLU A 81 8.25 -2.84 -10.50
C GLU A 81 6.98 -2.91 -11.33
N TRP A 82 6.38 -1.79 -11.71
CA TRP A 82 5.13 -1.73 -12.45
C TRP A 82 5.33 -1.18 -13.87
N MET A 83 4.90 -1.95 -14.87
CA MET A 83 4.85 -1.48 -16.25
C MET A 83 3.38 -1.37 -16.67
N PRO A 84 2.87 -0.18 -17.01
CA PRO A 84 1.52 -0.04 -17.54
C PRO A 84 1.40 -0.68 -18.92
N ASP A 85 0.33 -1.46 -19.15
CA ASP A 85 0.11 -2.18 -20.40
C ASP A 85 -0.38 -1.27 -21.55
N ALA A 86 -1.07 -0.18 -21.19
CA ALA A 86 -1.64 0.79 -22.13
C ALA A 86 -1.80 2.18 -21.51
N ALA A 87 -2.04 3.19 -22.34
CA ALA A 87 -2.41 4.51 -21.87
C ALA A 87 -3.79 4.45 -21.21
N GLY A 88 -3.99 5.23 -20.15
CA GLY A 88 -5.21 5.25 -19.36
C GLY A 88 -4.95 5.66 -17.91
N ASP A 89 -6.02 5.74 -17.14
CA ASP A 89 -5.95 6.00 -15.70
C ASP A 89 -5.82 4.67 -14.94
N TYR A 90 -4.82 4.59 -14.07
CA TYR A 90 -4.56 3.44 -13.22
C TYR A 90 -4.84 3.78 -11.77
N MET A 91 -5.43 2.83 -11.05
CA MET A 91 -5.55 2.91 -9.59
C MET A 91 -4.58 1.91 -8.97
N LEU A 92 -3.52 2.44 -8.39
CA LEU A 92 -2.51 1.65 -7.70
C LEU A 92 -2.93 1.47 -6.24
N VAL A 93 -2.92 0.24 -5.75
CA VAL A 93 -3.35 -0.12 -4.40
C VAL A 93 -2.28 -0.96 -3.72
N VAL A 94 -2.11 -0.76 -2.41
CA VAL A 94 -1.24 -1.59 -1.57
C VAL A 94 -2.02 -2.15 -0.38
N ARG A 95 -1.66 -3.37 0.02
CA ARG A 95 -2.06 -3.98 1.29
C ARG A 95 -0.87 -4.71 1.91
N ALA A 96 -0.88 -4.88 3.23
CA ALA A 96 0.14 -5.65 3.94
C ALA A 96 -0.48 -6.80 4.73
N THR A 97 0.32 -7.84 4.99
CA THR A 97 0.04 -8.91 5.96
C THR A 97 1.05 -8.78 7.09
N ASP A 98 0.57 -8.77 8.33
CA ASP A 98 1.47 -8.69 9.48
C ASP A 98 2.14 -10.03 9.81
N GLY A 99 3.01 -10.04 10.83
CA GLY A 99 3.72 -11.25 11.25
C GLY A 99 2.85 -12.35 11.85
N GLU A 100 1.60 -12.07 12.21
CA GLU A 100 0.64 -13.06 12.71
C GLU A 100 -0.22 -13.66 11.57
N GLY A 101 -0.13 -13.09 10.38
CA GLY A 101 -0.83 -13.57 9.19
C GLY A 101 -2.10 -12.78 8.88
N ASP A 102 -2.40 -11.74 9.64
CA ASP A 102 -3.59 -10.92 9.43
C ASP A 102 -3.35 -9.94 8.27
N VAL A 103 -4.22 -10.03 7.26
CA VAL A 103 -4.19 -9.17 6.08
C VAL A 103 -4.88 -7.86 6.42
N GLN A 104 -4.29 -6.74 6.00
CA GLN A 104 -4.92 -5.43 6.05
C GLN A 104 -6.25 -5.49 5.28
N GLU A 105 -7.36 -5.38 6.01
CA GLU A 105 -8.69 -5.55 5.45
C GLU A 105 -9.20 -4.27 4.75
N TRP A 106 -10.04 -4.49 3.75
CA TRP A 106 -10.85 -3.46 3.14
C TRP A 106 -12.20 -3.41 3.86
N GLU A 107 -12.53 -2.30 4.52
CA GLU A 107 -13.85 -2.09 5.11
C GLU A 107 -14.74 -1.29 4.14
N GLU A 108 -15.72 -1.96 3.51
CA GLU A 108 -16.67 -1.37 2.53
C GLU A 108 -17.52 -0.22 3.12
N ASP A 109 -17.72 -0.17 4.44
CA ASP A 109 -18.63 0.77 5.11
C ASP A 109 -17.95 2.04 5.66
N ARG A 110 -16.69 2.31 5.31
CA ARG A 110 -16.02 3.54 5.75
C ARG A 110 -16.17 4.66 4.73
N GLY A 111 -16.82 5.76 5.17
CA GLY A 111 -17.06 6.97 4.39
C GLY A 111 -15.81 7.60 3.77
N PRO A 112 -15.97 8.64 2.92
CA PRO A 112 -15.01 9.08 1.89
C PRO A 112 -13.65 9.64 2.39
N PHE A 113 -13.38 9.57 3.69
CA PHE A 113 -12.14 9.98 4.37
C PHE A 113 -11.68 8.92 5.38
N SER A 114 -11.70 7.63 5.01
CA SER A 114 -11.53 6.48 5.92
C SER A 114 -10.19 6.38 6.67
N GLY A 115 -9.26 7.30 6.43
CA GLY A 115 -8.06 7.44 7.25
C GLY A 115 -7.21 6.18 7.31
N ALA A 116 -6.43 6.06 8.38
CA ALA A 116 -5.20 5.27 8.44
C ALA A 116 -5.36 3.74 8.60
N ALA A 117 -6.46 3.14 8.15
CA ALA A 117 -6.66 1.67 8.17
C ALA A 117 -7.23 1.10 6.85
N GLY A 118 -7.73 1.94 5.94
CA GLY A 118 -8.11 1.50 4.60
C GLY A 118 -6.90 1.18 3.72
N LEU A 119 -7.12 0.45 2.64
CA LEU A 119 -6.07 0.21 1.64
C LEU A 119 -5.67 1.55 1.00
N HIS A 120 -4.39 1.90 1.08
CA HIS A 120 -3.93 3.14 0.46
C HIS A 120 -3.97 3.00 -1.06
N GLN A 121 -4.54 4.01 -1.73
CA GLN A 121 -4.71 4.04 -3.18
C GLN A 121 -4.19 5.36 -3.74
N ILE A 122 -3.56 5.30 -4.91
CA ILE A 122 -3.19 6.48 -5.69
C ILE A 122 -3.64 6.31 -7.14
N GLY A 123 -4.11 7.41 -7.74
CA GLY A 123 -4.32 7.48 -9.18
C GLY A 123 -3.00 7.77 -9.89
N VAL A 124 -2.78 7.17 -11.06
CA VAL A 124 -1.68 7.53 -11.98
C VAL A 124 -2.24 7.61 -13.39
N GLN A 125 -1.97 8.72 -14.07
CA GLN A 125 -2.38 8.90 -15.46
C GLN A 125 -1.25 8.49 -16.39
N VAL A 126 -1.53 7.52 -17.27
CA VAL A 126 -0.58 7.07 -18.28
C VAL A 126 -1.02 7.62 -19.62
N THR A 127 -0.23 8.52 -20.20
CA THR A 127 -0.46 9.04 -21.55
C THR A 127 0.28 8.21 -22.59
N ALA A 128 -0.14 8.33 -23.85
CA ALA A 128 0.64 7.80 -24.96
C ALA A 128 2.05 8.44 -25.05
#